data_AF-S5LZY9-F1
#
_entry.id   AF-S5LZY9-F1
#
_cell.length_a   1.000
_cell.length_b   1.000
_cell.length_c   1.000
_cell.angle_alpha   90.00
_cell.angle_beta   90.00
_cell.angle_gamma   90.00
#
_symmetry.space_group_name_H-M   'P 1'
#
loop_
_entity.id
_entity.type
_entity.pdbx_description
1 polymer ?
#
loop_
_entity_poly.entity_id
_entity_poly.type
_entity_poly.pdbx_seq_one_letter_code
_entity_poly.pdbx_strand_id
1 'polypeptide(L)'
;MTSSSIVGCEILVPEEYEKVALDTVITNLDLGKIETSDTSTAPTSEKILNFLRTKNSKLDILQVEVDGTPSLTEAVIKVKSGSVSYIEGGSVTVTFTLNSVPKINITTVITNLDLGEILVLDINSPSNAEILLTVQSKNPSLIVTQVEVDGTPSLAEAVIKVKSGSTSYIEGGSVTVTYTLGQKTVALNESIKETNLGEIIVDDITIAPTNDQILAAAKAKNSSLVLSQVEVDGTPSLTEAVIKVKSDAVSYVVGNTINVTYTLVAKVALNSVVTVLELGEIVVDDTTIAPTNDQILAAAKAKNSNLDTSQVEVDGSPSLTEAVIKVKSGSTSYVEGGSVTVTYTLGQKTVALNESIKETNLGEIVVDDTTIAPTNDQILAAAKAKNSNLDTSQVEVDGTPSLIEATIKVKSGSVSYIEGGSVVVTYTLNTATT
;
A
#
# COMPACT_ATOMS: atom_id res chain seq x y z
N MET A 1 63.00 -26.68 -0.71
CA MET A 1 62.15 -26.36 -1.87
C MET A 1 60.90 -27.20 -1.78
N THR A 2 59.78 -26.54 -2.04
CA THR A 2 58.40 -27.01 -1.99
C THR A 2 58.13 -28.31 -2.77
N SER A 3 57.31 -29.19 -2.20
CA SER A 3 56.41 -30.06 -2.96
C SER A 3 55.34 -30.60 -2.01
N SER A 4 54.12 -30.10 -2.19
CA SER A 4 52.88 -30.66 -1.66
C SER A 4 52.73 -32.11 -2.10
N SER A 5 52.26 -32.96 -1.18
CA SER A 5 51.61 -34.23 -1.51
C SER A 5 50.29 -34.28 -0.75
N ILE A 6 49.24 -34.46 -1.54
CA ILE A 6 47.82 -34.32 -1.22
C ILE A 6 47.40 -35.41 -0.22
N VAL A 7 46.60 -34.99 0.77
CA VAL A 7 45.84 -35.88 1.67
C VAL A 7 44.81 -36.62 0.81
N GLY A 8 45.00 -37.93 0.63
CA GLY A 8 43.99 -38.81 0.08
C GLY A 8 42.86 -38.98 1.09
N CYS A 9 41.73 -38.36 0.81
CA CYS A 9 40.47 -38.57 1.50
C CYS A 9 39.96 -39.96 1.10
N GLU A 10 40.00 -40.95 2.01
CA GLU A 10 39.26 -42.20 1.83
C GLU A 10 37.76 -41.88 1.87
N ILE A 11 37.15 -41.85 0.70
CA ILE A 11 35.71 -41.85 0.53
C ILE A 11 35.22 -43.21 1.02
N LEU A 12 34.59 -43.25 2.20
CA LEU A 12 33.75 -44.37 2.61
C LEU A 12 32.64 -44.52 1.56
N VAL A 13 32.80 -45.51 0.69
CA VAL A 13 31.74 -45.97 -0.20
C VAL A 13 30.59 -46.48 0.69
N PRO A 14 29.38 -45.92 0.61
CA PRO A 14 28.26 -46.42 1.38
C PRO A 14 27.94 -47.85 0.91
N GLU A 15 27.70 -48.76 1.86
CA GLU A 15 27.25 -50.13 1.61
C GLU A 15 26.11 -50.12 0.59
N GLU A 16 26.26 -50.85 -0.52
CA GLU A 16 25.16 -51.13 -1.43
C GLU A 16 24.10 -51.91 -0.64
N TYR A 17 22.98 -51.26 -0.31
CA TYR A 17 21.82 -51.96 0.21
C TYR A 17 21.38 -52.97 -0.84
N GLU A 18 21.45 -54.26 -0.49
CA GLU A 18 21.06 -55.35 -1.40
C GLU A 18 19.58 -55.19 -1.77
N LYS A 19 19.30 -54.98 -3.06
CA LYS A 19 17.93 -54.83 -3.56
C LYS A 19 17.15 -56.12 -3.33
N VAL A 20 15.90 -55.98 -2.89
CA VAL A 20 15.06 -57.13 -2.54
C VAL A 20 14.06 -57.43 -3.65
N ALA A 21 13.73 -58.72 -3.87
CA ALA A 21 12.70 -59.11 -4.84
C ALA A 21 11.31 -58.68 -4.37
N LEU A 22 10.49 -58.10 -5.26
CA LEU A 22 9.23 -57.46 -4.88
C LEU A 22 8.21 -58.44 -4.27
N ASP A 23 8.18 -59.69 -4.73
CA ASP A 23 7.32 -60.78 -4.25
C ASP A 23 7.65 -61.24 -2.81
N THR A 24 8.88 -61.00 -2.35
CA THR A 24 9.27 -61.26 -0.95
C THR A 24 8.77 -60.19 0.03
N VAL A 25 8.37 -59.03 -0.49
CA VAL A 25 7.88 -57.89 0.30
C VAL A 25 6.36 -57.74 0.20
N ILE A 26 5.79 -58.01 -0.98
CA ILE A 26 4.34 -58.10 -1.18
C ILE A 26 3.88 -59.52 -0.87
N THR A 27 3.78 -59.83 0.42
CA THR A 27 3.34 -61.15 0.89
C THR A 27 1.82 -61.31 0.91
N ASN A 28 1.07 -60.20 0.91
CA ASN A 28 -0.39 -60.20 0.94
C ASN A 28 -0.93 -59.76 -0.42
N LEU A 29 -1.26 -60.76 -1.24
CA LEU A 29 -1.69 -60.56 -2.63
C LEU A 29 -3.18 -60.22 -2.75
N ASP A 30 -4.00 -60.54 -1.74
CA ASP A 30 -5.42 -60.17 -1.71
C ASP A 30 -5.61 -58.86 -0.93
N LEU A 31 -5.98 -57.80 -1.65
CA LEU A 31 -6.24 -56.49 -1.06
C LEU A 31 -7.60 -56.41 -0.37
N GLY A 32 -8.45 -57.44 -0.53
CA GLY A 32 -9.78 -57.55 0.04
C GLY A 32 -10.83 -56.76 -0.75
N LYS A 33 -11.75 -56.12 -0.04
CA LYS A 33 -12.81 -55.32 -0.66
C LYS A 33 -12.32 -53.89 -0.91
N ILE A 34 -12.27 -53.49 -2.17
CA ILE A 34 -12.08 -52.10 -2.56
C ILE A 34 -13.47 -51.51 -2.82
N GLU A 35 -13.85 -50.54 -2.01
CA GLU A 35 -15.12 -49.83 -2.21
C GLU A 35 -15.06 -49.03 -3.50
N THR A 36 -16.06 -49.15 -4.36
CA THR A 36 -16.18 -48.32 -5.56
C THR A 36 -17.60 -47.79 -5.66
N SER A 37 -17.76 -46.66 -6.35
CA SER A 37 -19.10 -46.15 -6.64
C SER A 37 -19.79 -46.88 -7.79
N ASP A 38 -19.02 -47.63 -8.57
CA ASP A 38 -19.45 -48.44 -9.68
C ASP A 38 -18.56 -49.68 -9.78
N THR A 39 -19.17 -50.86 -9.83
CA THR A 39 -18.46 -52.14 -9.95
C THR A 39 -18.16 -52.52 -11.41
N SER A 40 -18.60 -51.70 -12.38
CA SER A 40 -18.30 -51.87 -13.80
C SER A 40 -16.98 -51.21 -14.22
N THR A 41 -16.36 -50.42 -13.35
CA THR A 41 -15.10 -49.71 -13.59
C THR A 41 -14.02 -50.16 -12.60
N ALA A 42 -12.80 -50.33 -13.12
CA ALA A 42 -11.66 -50.75 -12.31
C ALA A 42 -11.22 -49.62 -11.34
N PRO A 43 -10.71 -49.95 -10.14
CA PRO A 43 -10.19 -48.94 -9.23
C PRO A 43 -9.00 -48.17 -9.82
N THR A 44 -8.82 -46.91 -9.41
CA THR A 44 -7.66 -46.13 -9.83
C THR A 44 -6.37 -46.70 -9.26
N SER A 45 -5.25 -46.48 -9.95
CA SER A 45 -3.92 -46.92 -9.50
C SER A 45 -3.58 -46.40 -8.10
N GLU A 46 -3.93 -45.15 -7.79
CA GLU A 46 -3.74 -44.55 -6.47
C GLU A 46 -4.51 -45.32 -5.38
N LYS A 47 -5.77 -45.69 -5.65
CA LYS A 47 -6.58 -46.45 -4.71
C LYS A 47 -5.99 -47.84 -4.45
N ILE A 48 -5.51 -48.51 -5.49
CA ILE A 48 -4.87 -49.82 -5.40
C ILE A 48 -3.57 -49.72 -4.58
N LEU A 49 -2.71 -48.74 -4.85
CA LEU A 49 -1.46 -48.53 -4.12
C LEU A 49 -1.69 -48.22 -2.63
N ASN A 50 -2.73 -47.43 -2.32
CA ASN A 50 -3.11 -47.16 -0.94
C ASN A 50 -3.53 -48.44 -0.20
N PHE A 51 -4.38 -49.28 -0.80
CA PHE A 51 -4.75 -50.57 -0.22
C PHE A 51 -3.53 -51.51 -0.08
N LEU A 52 -2.70 -51.59 -1.12
CA LEU A 52 -1.49 -52.39 -1.12
C LEU A 52 -0.56 -52.05 0.05
N ARG A 53 -0.34 -50.76 0.30
CA ARG A 53 0.46 -50.25 1.43
C ARG A 53 -0.11 -50.66 2.79
N THR A 54 -1.44 -50.65 2.95
CA THR A 54 -2.07 -51.04 4.22
C THR A 54 -1.91 -52.54 4.51
N LYS A 55 -1.87 -53.37 3.47
CA LYS A 55 -1.76 -54.84 3.59
C LYS A 55 -0.31 -55.34 3.66
N ASN A 56 0.63 -54.56 3.12
CA ASN A 56 2.05 -54.90 3.06
C ASN A 56 2.87 -53.77 3.69
N SER A 57 2.91 -53.72 5.03
CA SER A 57 3.50 -52.60 5.79
C SER A 57 5.01 -52.38 5.56
N LYS A 58 5.71 -53.39 5.05
CA LYS A 58 7.14 -53.33 4.68
C LYS A 58 7.38 -52.81 3.26
N LEU A 59 6.33 -52.61 2.48
CA LEU A 59 6.41 -52.08 1.12
C LEU A 59 6.66 -50.57 1.16
N ASP A 60 7.76 -50.15 0.55
CA ASP A 60 8.00 -48.77 0.16
C ASP A 60 7.21 -48.46 -1.11
N ILE A 61 6.02 -47.91 -0.91
CA ILE A 61 5.07 -47.61 -1.98
C ILE A 61 5.62 -46.59 -2.99
N LEU A 62 6.66 -45.83 -2.65
CA LEU A 62 7.24 -44.83 -3.54
C LEU A 62 8.05 -45.45 -4.68
N GLN A 63 8.55 -46.68 -4.48
CA GLN A 63 9.44 -47.41 -5.40
C GLN A 63 8.69 -48.35 -6.35
N VAL A 64 7.36 -48.38 -6.28
CA VAL A 64 6.49 -49.22 -7.12
C VAL A 64 5.39 -48.40 -7.77
N GLU A 65 4.82 -48.93 -8.84
CA GLU A 65 3.66 -48.38 -9.53
C GLU A 65 2.75 -49.48 -10.05
N VAL A 66 1.52 -49.12 -10.40
CA VAL A 66 0.61 -50.02 -11.11
C VAL A 66 1.02 -50.07 -12.57
N ASP A 67 1.24 -51.28 -13.08
CA ASP A 67 1.59 -51.52 -14.47
C ASP A 67 0.32 -51.63 -15.34
N GLY A 68 0.18 -50.70 -16.29
CA GLY A 68 -0.97 -50.64 -17.19
C GLY A 68 -2.29 -50.27 -16.50
N THR A 69 -3.41 -50.67 -17.11
CA THR A 69 -4.76 -50.42 -16.61
C THR A 69 -5.22 -51.60 -15.74
N PRO A 70 -5.59 -51.38 -14.47
CA PRO A 70 -6.18 -52.42 -13.62
C PRO A 70 -7.41 -53.06 -14.23
N SER A 71 -7.64 -54.33 -13.92
CA SER A 71 -8.91 -55.00 -14.22
C SER A 71 -9.90 -54.80 -13.07
N LEU A 72 -11.11 -55.37 -13.19
CA LEU A 72 -12.11 -55.33 -12.12
C LEU A 72 -11.75 -56.18 -10.91
N THR A 73 -10.76 -57.07 -11.01
CA THR A 73 -10.43 -58.05 -9.96
C THR A 73 -8.95 -58.13 -9.63
N GLU A 74 -8.09 -57.54 -10.45
CA GLU A 74 -6.63 -57.63 -10.27
C GLU A 74 -5.89 -56.41 -10.83
N ALA A 75 -4.68 -56.19 -10.32
CA ALA A 75 -3.73 -55.24 -10.85
C ALA A 75 -2.31 -55.77 -10.75
N VAL A 76 -1.48 -55.43 -11.72
CA VAL A 76 -0.05 -55.75 -11.71
C VAL A 76 0.70 -54.58 -11.06
N ILE A 77 1.50 -54.87 -10.05
CA ILE A 77 2.39 -53.92 -9.39
C ILE A 77 3.79 -54.18 -9.90
N LYS A 78 4.46 -53.16 -10.44
CA LYS A 78 5.85 -53.26 -10.90
C LYS A 78 6.77 -52.32 -10.13
N VAL A 79 8.03 -52.70 -10.08
CA VAL A 79 9.10 -51.84 -9.58
C VAL A 79 9.33 -50.68 -10.55
N LYS A 80 9.40 -49.44 -10.03
CA LYS A 80 9.74 -48.27 -10.84
C LYS A 80 11.19 -48.35 -11.33
N SER A 81 11.44 -47.85 -12.54
CA SER A 81 12.82 -47.76 -13.04
C SER A 81 13.66 -46.86 -12.12
N GLY A 82 14.90 -47.26 -11.86
CA GLY A 82 15.77 -46.59 -10.91
C GLY A 82 15.47 -46.86 -9.43
N SER A 83 14.62 -47.85 -9.11
CA SER A 83 14.35 -48.23 -7.72
C SER A 83 15.62 -48.58 -6.97
N VAL A 84 15.78 -47.99 -5.78
CA VAL A 84 16.91 -48.28 -4.87
C VAL A 84 16.60 -49.42 -3.91
N SER A 85 15.33 -49.76 -3.72
CA SER A 85 14.88 -50.73 -2.73
C SER A 85 14.59 -52.12 -3.33
N TYR A 86 14.24 -52.18 -4.62
CA TYR A 86 13.72 -53.40 -5.25
C TYR A 86 14.43 -53.74 -6.56
N ILE A 87 14.55 -55.05 -6.84
CA ILE A 87 15.17 -55.56 -8.07
C ILE A 87 14.37 -55.08 -9.29
N GLU A 88 15.06 -54.42 -10.24
CA GLU A 88 14.44 -53.88 -11.44
C GLU A 88 13.84 -55.00 -12.31
N GLY A 89 12.66 -54.74 -12.88
CA GLY A 89 11.89 -55.75 -13.61
C GLY A 89 11.03 -56.67 -12.74
N GLY A 90 11.09 -56.56 -11.40
CA GLY A 90 10.18 -57.28 -10.50
C GLY A 90 8.73 -56.82 -10.67
N SER A 91 7.80 -57.78 -10.73
CA SER A 91 6.36 -57.52 -10.76
C SER A 91 5.57 -58.55 -9.94
N VAL A 92 4.44 -58.11 -9.40
CA VAL A 92 3.54 -58.92 -8.57
C VAL A 92 2.10 -58.58 -8.94
N THR A 93 1.28 -59.61 -9.20
CA THR A 93 -0.17 -59.44 -9.38
C THR A 93 -0.87 -59.50 -8.03
N VAL A 94 -1.72 -58.51 -7.76
CA VAL A 94 -2.58 -58.46 -6.58
C VAL A 94 -4.04 -58.53 -6.98
N THR A 95 -4.86 -59.16 -6.16
CA THR A 95 -6.29 -59.37 -6.39
C THR A 95 -7.12 -58.53 -5.42
N PHE A 96 -8.36 -58.24 -5.81
CA PHE A 96 -9.34 -57.55 -4.99
C PHE A 96 -10.76 -57.88 -5.43
N THR A 97 -11.72 -57.59 -4.56
CA THR A 97 -13.15 -57.63 -4.87
C THR A 97 -13.72 -56.21 -4.81
N LEU A 98 -14.61 -55.88 -5.74
CA LEU A 98 -15.28 -54.58 -5.75
C LEU A 98 -16.54 -54.65 -4.88
N ASN A 99 -16.67 -53.72 -3.95
CA ASN A 99 -17.90 -53.54 -3.17
C ASN A 99 -18.56 -52.22 -3.59
N SER A 100 -19.71 -52.31 -4.27
CA SER A 100 -20.49 -51.11 -4.60
C SER A 100 -21.17 -50.58 -3.35
N VAL A 101 -20.88 -49.32 -3.00
CA VAL A 101 -21.75 -48.56 -2.12
C VAL A 101 -22.63 -47.70 -3.03
N PRO A 102 -23.95 -47.95 -3.12
CA PRO A 102 -24.80 -47.21 -4.03
C PRO A 102 -24.81 -45.73 -3.65
N LYS A 103 -24.45 -44.86 -4.60
CA LYS A 103 -24.57 -43.41 -4.45
C LYS A 103 -26.04 -43.03 -4.26
N ILE A 104 -26.30 -42.07 -3.37
CA ILE A 104 -27.65 -41.62 -3.04
C ILE A 104 -28.01 -40.42 -3.91
N ASN A 105 -29.28 -40.30 -4.31
CA ASN A 105 -29.76 -39.08 -4.97
C ASN A 105 -29.83 -37.93 -3.94
N ILE A 106 -29.18 -36.80 -4.21
CA ILE A 106 -29.16 -35.66 -3.30
C ILE A 106 -30.57 -35.13 -2.96
N THR A 107 -31.54 -35.28 -3.88
CA THR A 107 -32.94 -34.87 -3.67
C THR A 107 -33.66 -35.68 -2.57
N THR A 108 -33.17 -36.89 -2.26
CA THR A 108 -33.73 -37.70 -1.17
C THR A 108 -33.09 -37.37 0.19
N VAL A 109 -32.06 -36.52 0.20
CA VAL A 109 -31.34 -36.10 1.41
C VAL A 109 -31.69 -34.66 1.77
N ILE A 110 -31.69 -33.76 0.79
CA ILE A 110 -32.17 -32.39 0.95
C ILE A 110 -33.68 -32.39 0.73
N THR A 111 -34.43 -32.55 1.81
CA THR A 111 -35.89 -32.64 1.81
C THR A 111 -36.55 -31.35 2.32
N ASN A 112 -35.87 -30.61 3.20
CA ASN A 112 -36.25 -29.26 3.59
C ASN A 112 -35.64 -28.26 2.61
N LEU A 113 -36.47 -27.82 1.66
CA LEU A 113 -36.09 -26.86 0.61
C LEU A 113 -36.20 -25.41 1.07
N ASP A 114 -37.12 -25.10 1.97
CA ASP A 114 -37.21 -23.80 2.62
C ASP A 114 -36.31 -23.77 3.85
N LEU A 115 -35.27 -22.94 3.80
CA LEU A 115 -34.31 -22.78 4.87
C LEU A 115 -34.78 -21.76 5.93
N GLY A 116 -35.83 -20.98 5.64
CA GLY A 116 -36.27 -19.85 6.45
C GLY A 116 -35.33 -18.66 6.34
N GLU A 117 -35.15 -17.93 7.43
CA GLU A 117 -34.25 -16.76 7.48
C GLU A 117 -32.79 -17.18 7.71
N ILE A 118 -31.89 -16.73 6.83
CA ILE A 118 -30.43 -16.85 6.98
C ILE A 118 -29.89 -15.51 7.45
N LEU A 119 -29.27 -15.48 8.63
CA LEU A 119 -28.61 -14.29 9.15
C LEU A 119 -27.23 -14.12 8.51
N VAL A 120 -27.06 -13.08 7.72
CA VAL A 120 -25.84 -12.80 6.94
C VAL A 120 -25.22 -11.46 7.31
N LEU A 121 -23.90 -11.34 7.15
CA LEU A 121 -23.20 -10.07 7.38
C LEU A 121 -23.47 -9.03 6.28
N ASP A 122 -23.76 -9.46 5.06
CA ASP A 122 -24.19 -8.60 3.95
C ASP A 122 -25.47 -9.17 3.33
N ILE A 123 -26.59 -8.48 3.55
CA ILE A 123 -27.90 -8.88 3.02
C ILE A 123 -27.96 -8.92 1.48
N ASN A 124 -27.01 -8.31 0.78
CA ASN A 124 -26.95 -8.33 -0.68
C ASN A 124 -26.08 -9.47 -1.23
N SER A 125 -25.35 -10.18 -0.36
CA SER A 125 -24.40 -11.19 -0.77
C SER A 125 -24.25 -12.29 0.29
N PRO A 126 -25.24 -13.21 0.38
CA PRO A 126 -25.11 -14.35 1.30
C PRO A 126 -23.93 -15.22 0.87
N SER A 127 -23.09 -15.64 1.82
CA SER A 127 -21.97 -16.50 1.50
C SER A 127 -22.41 -17.94 1.28
N ASN A 128 -21.72 -18.66 0.39
CA ASN A 128 -21.96 -20.08 0.17
C ASN A 128 -21.83 -20.91 1.46
N ALA A 129 -20.95 -20.47 2.38
CA ALA A 129 -20.76 -21.12 3.67
C ALA A 129 -21.99 -20.96 4.58
N GLU A 130 -22.56 -19.76 4.70
CA GLU A 130 -23.79 -19.50 5.48
C GLU A 130 -24.97 -20.33 4.94
N ILE A 131 -25.09 -20.40 3.61
CA ILE A 131 -26.13 -21.20 2.96
C ILE A 131 -25.92 -22.69 3.26
N LEU A 132 -24.72 -23.24 3.01
CA LEU A 132 -24.44 -24.67 3.22
C LEU A 132 -24.60 -25.10 4.68
N LEU A 133 -24.18 -24.26 5.63
CA LEU A 133 -24.39 -24.50 7.06
C LEU A 133 -25.89 -24.56 7.39
N THR A 134 -26.70 -23.66 6.82
CA THR A 134 -28.15 -23.66 7.03
C THR A 134 -28.82 -24.87 6.38
N VAL A 135 -28.43 -25.24 5.16
CA VAL A 135 -28.93 -26.45 4.48
C VAL A 135 -28.61 -27.68 5.32
N GLN A 136 -27.38 -27.81 5.84
CA GLN A 136 -26.98 -28.93 6.70
C GLN A 136 -27.76 -28.96 8.01
N SER A 137 -27.97 -27.81 8.65
CA SER A 137 -28.78 -27.69 9.87
C SER A 137 -30.23 -28.17 9.65
N LYS A 138 -30.83 -27.84 8.51
CA LYS A 138 -32.18 -28.26 8.12
C LYS A 138 -32.24 -29.69 7.57
N ASN A 139 -31.13 -30.21 7.06
CA ASN A 139 -31.02 -31.55 6.47
C ASN A 139 -29.82 -32.28 7.08
N PRO A 140 -29.89 -32.75 8.35
CA PRO A 140 -28.71 -33.24 9.10
C PRO A 140 -27.99 -34.44 8.47
N SER A 141 -28.68 -35.20 7.62
CA SER A 141 -28.10 -36.32 6.86
C SER A 141 -27.25 -35.89 5.67
N LEU A 142 -27.19 -34.58 5.38
CA LEU A 142 -26.35 -34.01 4.32
C LEU A 142 -24.87 -34.04 4.72
N ILE A 143 -24.06 -34.67 3.89
CA ILE A 143 -22.60 -34.67 3.98
C ILE A 143 -22.12 -33.42 3.23
N VAL A 144 -22.06 -32.30 3.95
CA VAL A 144 -21.78 -30.97 3.38
C VAL A 144 -20.44 -30.90 2.61
N THR A 145 -19.47 -31.74 2.95
CA THR A 145 -18.17 -31.79 2.26
C THR A 145 -18.26 -32.28 0.81
N GLN A 146 -19.33 -33.01 0.47
CA GLN A 146 -19.56 -33.64 -0.84
C GLN A 146 -20.46 -32.79 -1.76
N VAL A 147 -20.86 -31.60 -1.31
CA VAL A 147 -21.71 -30.67 -2.06
C VAL A 147 -21.13 -29.26 -2.04
N GLU A 148 -21.62 -28.42 -2.93
CA GLU A 148 -21.27 -27.00 -3.05
C GLU A 148 -22.49 -26.18 -3.49
N VAL A 149 -22.41 -24.86 -3.36
CA VAL A 149 -23.37 -23.96 -4.00
C VAL A 149 -22.92 -23.73 -5.44
N ASP A 150 -23.80 -23.97 -6.40
CA ASP A 150 -23.53 -23.78 -7.83
C ASP A 150 -23.66 -22.30 -8.19
N GLY A 151 -22.55 -21.69 -8.61
CA GLY A 151 -22.49 -20.28 -8.98
C GLY A 151 -22.67 -19.31 -7.80
N THR A 152 -23.18 -18.11 -8.12
CA THR A 152 -23.47 -17.06 -7.12
C THR A 152 -24.93 -17.20 -6.66
N PRO A 153 -25.17 -17.40 -5.35
CA PRO A 153 -26.52 -17.48 -4.82
C PRO A 153 -27.27 -16.15 -5.00
N SER A 154 -28.59 -16.23 -5.19
CA SER A 154 -29.45 -15.06 -5.26
C SER A 154 -29.88 -14.59 -3.86
N LEU A 155 -30.69 -13.53 -3.78
CA LEU A 155 -31.23 -13.05 -2.49
C LEU A 155 -32.34 -13.95 -1.91
N ALA A 156 -32.86 -14.90 -2.67
CA ALA A 156 -34.01 -15.73 -2.26
C ALA A 156 -33.80 -17.24 -2.47
N GLU A 157 -32.82 -17.64 -3.29
CA GLU A 157 -32.58 -19.03 -3.64
C GLU A 157 -31.12 -19.32 -3.97
N ALA A 158 -30.72 -20.57 -3.73
CA ALA A 158 -29.43 -21.12 -4.12
C ALA A 158 -29.58 -22.55 -4.65
N VAL A 159 -28.69 -22.93 -5.56
CA VAL A 159 -28.62 -24.30 -6.09
C VAL A 159 -27.51 -25.05 -5.37
N ILE A 160 -27.84 -26.13 -4.68
CA ILE A 160 -26.89 -27.04 -4.04
C ILE A 160 -26.57 -28.16 -5.01
N LYS A 161 -25.30 -28.32 -5.37
CA LYS A 161 -24.82 -29.27 -6.37
C LYS A 161 -23.85 -30.27 -5.76
N VAL A 162 -23.92 -31.50 -6.24
CA VAL A 162 -22.97 -32.55 -5.88
C VAL A 162 -21.61 -32.25 -6.51
N LYS A 163 -20.55 -32.24 -5.69
CA LYS A 163 -19.17 -32.05 -6.18
C LYS A 163 -18.76 -33.20 -7.10
N SER A 164 -17.95 -32.90 -8.10
CA SER A 164 -17.34 -33.95 -8.93
C SER A 164 -16.49 -34.90 -8.08
N GLY A 165 -16.54 -36.19 -8.39
CA GLY A 165 -15.87 -37.23 -7.61
C GLY A 165 -16.55 -37.57 -6.28
N SER A 166 -17.80 -37.12 -6.04
CA SER A 166 -18.51 -37.47 -4.81
C SER A 166 -18.62 -38.98 -4.61
N THR A 167 -18.27 -39.45 -3.42
CA THR A 167 -18.40 -40.88 -3.04
C THR A 167 -19.77 -41.23 -2.49
N SER A 168 -20.54 -40.21 -2.07
CA SER A 168 -21.81 -40.38 -1.36
C SER A 168 -23.03 -40.11 -2.24
N TYR A 169 -22.90 -39.17 -3.20
CA TYR A 169 -24.03 -38.70 -3.99
C TYR A 169 -23.83 -38.89 -5.49
N ILE A 170 -24.93 -39.12 -6.21
CA ILE A 170 -24.94 -39.27 -7.67
C ILE A 170 -24.41 -37.98 -8.31
N GLU A 171 -23.40 -38.11 -9.15
CA GLU A 171 -22.76 -36.97 -9.82
C GLU A 171 -23.74 -36.27 -10.78
N GLY A 172 -23.68 -34.94 -10.82
CA GLY A 172 -24.65 -34.11 -11.56
C GLY A 172 -25.98 -33.88 -10.82
N GLY A 173 -26.18 -34.50 -9.65
CA GLY A 173 -27.32 -34.19 -8.79
C GLY A 173 -27.29 -32.74 -8.30
N SER A 174 -28.47 -32.08 -8.29
CA SER A 174 -28.64 -30.74 -7.73
C SER A 174 -30.02 -30.56 -7.10
N VAL A 175 -30.12 -29.63 -6.17
CA VAL A 175 -31.36 -29.25 -5.47
C VAL A 175 -31.38 -27.73 -5.28
N THR A 176 -32.47 -27.08 -5.66
CA THR A 176 -32.70 -25.66 -5.33
C THR A 176 -33.33 -25.53 -3.96
N VAL A 177 -32.78 -24.63 -3.15
CA VAL A 177 -33.28 -24.25 -1.82
C VAL A 177 -33.67 -22.79 -1.81
N THR A 178 -34.68 -22.43 -1.03
CA THR A 178 -35.18 -21.06 -0.88
C THR A 178 -34.94 -20.54 0.53
N TYR A 179 -34.79 -19.24 0.69
CA TYR A 179 -34.59 -18.57 1.97
C TYR A 179 -34.98 -17.10 1.91
N THR A 180 -35.08 -16.47 3.07
CA THR A 180 -35.02 -15.01 3.24
C THR A 180 -33.71 -14.63 3.90
N LEU A 181 -33.22 -13.42 3.65
CA LEU A 181 -32.00 -12.91 4.29
C LEU A 181 -32.36 -11.97 5.42
N GLY A 182 -31.82 -12.26 6.61
CA GLY A 182 -31.81 -11.35 7.74
C GLY A 182 -30.41 -10.77 7.92
N GLN A 183 -30.31 -9.52 8.34
CA GLN A 183 -29.02 -8.92 8.65
C GLN A 183 -28.54 -9.43 10.01
N LYS A 184 -27.39 -10.11 10.03
CA LYS A 184 -26.69 -10.45 11.26
C LYS A 184 -26.19 -9.15 11.89
N THR A 185 -26.62 -8.90 13.12
CA THR A 185 -26.09 -7.83 13.95
C THR A 185 -24.89 -8.33 14.73
N VAL A 186 -23.89 -7.46 14.92
CA VAL A 186 -22.75 -7.71 15.80
C VAL A 186 -22.86 -6.84 17.04
N ALA A 187 -22.31 -7.30 18.15
CA ALA A 187 -22.25 -6.48 19.35
C ALA A 187 -21.25 -5.33 19.13
N LEU A 188 -21.60 -4.11 19.60
CA LEU A 188 -20.74 -2.93 19.43
C LEU A 188 -19.29 -3.14 19.93
N ASN A 189 -19.07 -4.00 20.93
CA ASN A 189 -17.75 -4.29 21.51
C ASN A 189 -16.87 -5.16 20.60
N GLU A 190 -17.45 -5.82 19.60
CA GLU A 190 -16.67 -6.44 18.54
C GLU A 190 -16.07 -5.39 17.59
N SER A 191 -16.72 -4.22 17.47
CA SER A 191 -16.25 -3.10 16.66
C SER A 191 -15.47 -2.05 17.43
N ILE A 192 -15.68 -1.88 18.74
CA ILE A 192 -14.88 -1.01 19.62
C ILE A 192 -14.16 -1.90 20.62
N LYS A 193 -12.95 -2.33 20.25
CA LYS A 193 -12.08 -3.14 21.12
C LYS A 193 -11.18 -2.27 21.98
N GLU A 194 -10.73 -1.15 21.41
CA GLU A 194 -9.94 -0.13 22.11
C GLU A 194 -10.87 0.93 22.68
N THR A 195 -11.11 0.85 23.99
CA THR A 195 -11.95 1.82 24.71
C THR A 195 -11.18 3.05 25.16
N ASN A 196 -9.85 2.97 25.25
CA ASN A 196 -9.01 4.14 25.46
C ASN A 196 -8.68 4.80 24.11
N LEU A 197 -9.29 5.96 23.87
CA LEU A 197 -9.15 6.70 22.62
C LEU A 197 -7.82 7.47 22.53
N GLY A 198 -7.09 7.58 23.64
CA GLY A 198 -5.83 8.32 23.73
C GLY A 198 -6.05 9.82 23.94
N GLU A 199 -5.29 10.64 23.21
CA GLU A 199 -5.36 12.10 23.29
C GLU A 199 -6.41 12.64 22.31
N ILE A 200 -7.31 13.49 22.82
CA ILE A 200 -8.24 14.27 22.01
C ILE A 200 -7.81 15.74 22.11
N ILE A 201 -7.52 16.34 20.96
CA ILE A 201 -7.09 17.73 20.89
C ILE A 201 -8.33 18.64 20.93
N VAL A 202 -8.36 19.56 21.90
CA VAL A 202 -9.47 20.49 22.16
C VAL A 202 -8.97 21.93 22.28
N ASP A 203 -9.84 22.91 22.07
CA ASP A 203 -9.47 24.32 22.25
C ASP A 203 -9.32 24.71 23.74
N ASP A 204 -10.10 24.09 24.62
CA ASP A 204 -10.07 24.30 26.08
C ASP A 204 -10.23 22.97 26.82
N ILE A 205 -9.21 22.58 27.60
CA ILE A 205 -9.18 21.33 28.37
C ILE A 205 -10.17 21.32 29.56
N THR A 206 -10.80 22.44 29.87
CA THR A 206 -11.85 22.54 30.89
C THR A 206 -13.25 22.27 30.31
N ILE A 207 -13.35 22.10 28.99
CA ILE A 207 -14.58 21.80 28.27
C ILE A 207 -14.47 20.39 27.69
N ALA A 208 -15.53 19.61 27.82
CA ALA A 208 -15.59 18.26 27.27
C ALA A 208 -15.53 18.29 25.73
N PRO A 209 -14.89 17.29 25.09
CA PRO A 209 -14.80 17.23 23.64
C PRO A 209 -16.18 17.07 23.01
N THR A 210 -16.33 17.54 21.79
CA THR A 210 -17.58 17.40 21.03
C THR A 210 -17.82 15.94 20.66
N ASN A 211 -19.08 15.60 20.38
CA ASN A 211 -19.46 14.26 19.94
C ASN A 211 -18.67 13.83 18.69
N ASP A 212 -18.43 14.76 17.75
CA ASP A 212 -17.66 14.49 16.54
C ASP A 212 -16.19 14.21 16.83
N GLN A 213 -15.57 14.94 17.77
CA GLN A 213 -14.20 14.66 18.20
C GLN A 213 -14.07 13.27 18.83
N ILE A 214 -15.03 12.87 19.67
CA ILE A 214 -15.06 11.55 20.30
C ILE A 214 -15.24 10.45 19.25
N LEU A 215 -16.20 10.60 18.34
CA LEU A 215 -16.46 9.61 17.29
C LEU A 215 -15.29 9.49 16.31
N ALA A 216 -14.64 10.60 15.96
CA ALA A 216 -13.43 10.61 15.14
C ALA A 216 -12.28 9.85 15.83
N ALA A 217 -12.05 10.10 17.13
CA ALA A 217 -11.04 9.40 17.90
C ALA A 217 -11.35 7.89 18.04
N ALA A 218 -12.63 7.55 18.28
CA ALA A 218 -13.09 6.17 18.33
C ALA A 218 -12.86 5.43 17.01
N LYS A 219 -13.18 6.06 15.88
CA LYS A 219 -12.96 5.50 14.54
C LYS A 219 -11.47 5.33 14.23
N ALA A 220 -10.63 6.27 14.65
CA ALA A 220 -9.18 6.19 14.45
C ALA A 220 -8.56 4.99 15.18
N LYS A 221 -9.04 4.67 16.39
CA LYS A 221 -8.59 3.49 17.15
C LYS A 221 -9.27 2.19 16.73
N ASN A 222 -10.49 2.30 16.20
CA ASN A 222 -11.34 1.16 15.89
C ASN A 222 -11.84 1.26 14.43
N SER A 223 -10.99 0.85 13.48
CA SER A 223 -11.25 1.02 12.05
C SER A 223 -12.51 0.31 11.55
N SER A 224 -12.99 -0.73 12.23
CA SER A 224 -14.23 -1.44 11.94
C SER A 224 -15.51 -0.70 12.39
N LEU A 225 -15.40 0.35 13.21
CA LEU A 225 -16.55 1.11 13.71
C LEU A 225 -17.29 1.82 12.57
N VAL A 226 -18.59 1.58 12.41
CA VAL A 226 -19.41 2.25 11.38
C VAL A 226 -20.08 3.49 11.97
N LEU A 227 -19.48 4.67 11.73
CA LEU A 227 -19.90 5.94 12.34
C LEU A 227 -21.36 6.34 12.04
N SER A 228 -21.90 5.96 10.88
CA SER A 228 -23.29 6.29 10.55
C SER A 228 -24.31 5.62 11.48
N GLN A 229 -23.94 4.53 12.15
CA GLN A 229 -24.83 3.69 12.98
C GLN A 229 -24.61 3.86 14.49
N VAL A 230 -23.73 4.77 14.89
CA VAL A 230 -23.44 5.04 16.31
C VAL A 230 -23.52 6.53 16.59
N GLU A 231 -23.74 6.87 17.84
CA GLU A 231 -23.73 8.23 18.34
C GLU A 231 -23.18 8.27 19.76
N VAL A 232 -22.81 9.46 20.22
CA VAL A 232 -22.45 9.67 21.63
C VAL A 232 -23.73 9.80 22.44
N ASP A 233 -23.84 9.02 23.52
CA ASP A 233 -24.99 9.04 24.42
C ASP A 233 -24.80 10.06 25.53
N GLY A 234 -25.77 10.96 25.68
CA GLY A 234 -25.73 12.02 26.69
C GLY A 234 -24.66 13.08 26.45
N THR A 235 -24.21 13.71 27.53
CA THR A 235 -23.16 14.74 27.51
C THR A 235 -21.83 14.13 27.94
N PRO A 236 -20.77 14.22 27.12
CA PRO A 236 -19.43 13.78 27.49
C PRO A 236 -18.89 14.48 28.73
N SER A 237 -18.02 13.79 29.48
CA SER A 237 -17.22 14.39 30.54
C SER A 237 -15.84 14.81 30.03
N LEU A 238 -14.94 15.25 30.91
CA LEU A 238 -13.57 15.60 30.53
C LEU A 238 -12.68 14.38 30.25
N THR A 239 -13.08 13.17 30.67
CA THR A 239 -12.23 11.97 30.61
C THR A 239 -12.91 10.74 30.03
N GLU A 240 -14.24 10.78 29.91
CA GLU A 240 -15.04 9.63 29.44
C GLU A 240 -16.28 10.07 28.67
N ALA A 241 -16.73 9.19 27.77
CA ALA A 241 -18.01 9.31 27.06
C ALA A 241 -18.62 7.92 26.86
N VAL A 242 -19.91 7.88 26.54
CA VAL A 242 -20.60 6.65 26.16
C VAL A 242 -20.90 6.71 24.66
N ILE A 243 -20.49 5.69 23.91
CA ILE A 243 -20.91 5.51 22.52
C ILE A 243 -22.04 4.50 22.51
N LYS A 244 -23.17 4.83 21.87
CA LYS A 244 -24.32 3.96 21.72
C LYS A 244 -24.64 3.67 20.26
N VAL A 245 -25.25 2.52 20.04
CA VAL A 245 -25.85 2.15 18.75
C VAL A 245 -27.12 2.97 18.54
N LYS A 246 -27.26 3.59 17.36
CA LYS A 246 -28.48 4.31 16.99
C LYS A 246 -29.67 3.36 16.87
N SER A 247 -30.88 3.89 17.06
CA SER A 247 -32.11 3.09 16.97
C SER A 247 -32.40 2.52 15.57
N ASP A 248 -31.85 3.13 14.53
CA ASP A 248 -31.99 2.75 13.12
C ASP A 248 -30.77 1.97 12.59
N ALA A 249 -29.84 1.58 13.46
CA ALA A 249 -28.69 0.78 13.08
C ALA A 249 -29.11 -0.61 12.59
N VAL A 250 -28.43 -1.09 11.54
CA VAL A 250 -28.71 -2.39 10.90
C VAL A 250 -27.60 -3.41 11.15
N SER A 251 -26.37 -2.96 11.39
CA SER A 251 -25.20 -3.82 11.56
C SER A 251 -24.89 -4.10 13.03
N TYR A 252 -25.48 -3.36 13.95
CA TYR A 252 -25.22 -3.48 15.38
C TYR A 252 -26.48 -3.84 16.17
N VAL A 253 -26.30 -4.51 17.31
CA VAL A 253 -27.38 -4.78 18.26
C VAL A 253 -27.85 -3.44 18.87
N VAL A 254 -29.08 -3.04 18.55
CA VAL A 254 -29.68 -1.79 19.06
C VAL A 254 -29.72 -1.80 20.59
N GLY A 255 -29.36 -0.66 21.19
CA GLY A 255 -29.28 -0.50 22.65
C GLY A 255 -27.92 -0.85 23.25
N ASN A 256 -26.99 -1.43 22.48
CA ASN A 256 -25.62 -1.61 22.97
C ASN A 256 -24.93 -0.26 23.19
N THR A 257 -24.21 -0.17 24.30
CA THR A 257 -23.44 1.01 24.72
C THR A 257 -22.03 0.58 25.10
N ILE A 258 -21.06 1.48 24.93
CA ILE A 258 -19.67 1.29 25.34
C ILE A 258 -19.14 2.57 25.96
N ASN A 259 -18.55 2.44 27.13
CA ASN A 259 -17.80 3.52 27.76
C ASN A 259 -16.41 3.59 27.14
N VAL A 260 -16.02 4.79 26.74
CA VAL A 260 -14.69 5.10 26.22
C VAL A 260 -14.04 6.15 27.09
N THR A 261 -12.71 6.07 27.21
CA THR A 261 -11.90 7.01 28.00
C THR A 261 -10.92 7.73 27.10
N TYR A 262 -10.52 8.93 27.50
CA TYR A 262 -9.54 9.74 26.78
C TYR A 262 -8.87 10.76 27.70
N THR A 263 -7.82 11.38 27.18
CA THR A 263 -7.12 12.50 27.78
C THR A 263 -7.22 13.71 26.86
N LEU A 264 -7.31 14.91 27.44
CA LEU A 264 -7.45 16.14 26.67
C LEU A 264 -6.10 16.82 26.51
N VAL A 265 -5.80 17.25 25.28
CA VAL A 265 -4.63 18.07 24.97
C VAL A 265 -5.13 19.39 24.39
N ALA A 266 -4.67 20.51 24.95
CA ALA A 266 -5.04 21.83 24.43
C ALA A 266 -4.36 22.07 23.08
N LYS A 267 -5.08 22.66 22.13
CA LYS A 267 -4.45 23.32 20.98
C LYS A 267 -3.51 24.41 21.46
N VAL A 268 -2.44 24.62 20.71
CA VAL A 268 -1.41 25.59 21.06
C VAL A 268 -1.79 26.96 20.48
N ALA A 269 -1.65 28.03 21.26
CA ALA A 269 -1.85 29.38 20.75
C ALA A 269 -0.73 29.74 19.75
N LEU A 270 -1.07 30.27 18.57
CA LEU A 270 -0.07 30.55 17.52
C LEU A 270 1.06 31.47 18.00
N ASN A 271 0.75 32.48 18.80
CA ASN A 271 1.72 33.42 19.38
C ASN A 271 2.68 32.80 20.41
N SER A 272 2.36 31.61 20.95
CA SER A 272 3.29 30.85 21.80
C SER A 272 4.29 30.04 21.00
N VAL A 273 4.03 29.84 19.70
CA VAL A 273 4.91 29.12 18.77
C VAL A 273 5.71 30.09 17.89
N VAL A 274 5.06 31.13 17.38
CA VAL A 274 5.70 32.22 16.63
C VAL A 274 6.15 33.28 17.63
N THR A 275 7.31 33.03 18.23
CA THR A 275 7.91 33.91 19.25
C THR A 275 8.92 34.89 18.67
N VAL A 276 9.56 34.54 17.55
CA VAL A 276 10.43 35.44 16.77
C VAL A 276 9.59 36.10 15.68
N LEU A 277 9.25 37.37 15.89
CA LEU A 277 8.41 38.16 14.97
C LEU A 277 9.20 38.79 13.83
N GLU A 278 10.50 39.06 14.04
CA GLU A 278 11.39 39.59 13.01
C GLU A 278 12.03 38.45 12.22
N LEU A 279 11.58 38.27 10.98
CA LEU A 279 12.01 37.16 10.14
C LEU A 279 13.40 37.40 9.53
N GLY A 280 13.89 38.64 9.57
CA GLY A 280 15.13 39.09 8.94
C GLY A 280 14.92 39.39 7.45
N GLU A 281 15.97 39.18 6.66
CA GLU A 281 15.93 39.45 5.21
C GLU A 281 15.26 38.31 4.44
N ILE A 282 14.28 38.65 3.61
CA ILE A 282 13.66 37.75 2.64
C ILE A 282 14.14 38.14 1.24
N VAL A 283 14.84 37.22 0.58
CA VAL A 283 15.37 37.45 -0.76
C VAL A 283 14.25 37.29 -1.81
N VAL A 284 14.05 38.34 -2.60
CA VAL A 284 13.03 38.44 -3.67
C VAL A 284 13.66 38.85 -4.99
N ASP A 285 12.98 38.58 -6.11
CA ASP A 285 13.48 38.97 -7.44
C ASP A 285 13.36 40.50 -7.66
N ASP A 286 12.36 41.14 -7.06
CA ASP A 286 12.10 42.58 -7.13
C ASP A 286 11.70 43.12 -5.75
N THR A 287 12.52 43.99 -5.15
CA THR A 287 12.29 44.56 -3.82
C THR A 287 11.18 45.61 -3.77
N THR A 288 10.58 45.96 -4.91
CA THR A 288 9.38 46.81 -4.97
C THR A 288 8.09 46.01 -4.87
N ILE A 289 8.19 44.67 -4.85
CA ILE A 289 7.07 43.73 -4.74
C ILE A 289 7.19 42.96 -3.42
N ALA A 290 6.06 42.78 -2.74
CA ALA A 290 6.03 42.01 -1.49
C ALA A 290 6.42 40.54 -1.73
N PRO A 291 7.07 39.87 -0.77
CA PRO A 291 7.37 38.45 -0.87
C PRO A 291 6.10 37.61 -1.04
N THR A 292 6.26 36.44 -1.66
CA THR A 292 5.16 35.48 -1.76
C THR A 292 4.82 34.87 -0.39
N ASN A 293 3.60 34.38 -0.24
CA ASN A 293 3.15 33.71 0.98
C ASN A 293 4.08 32.54 1.39
N ASP A 294 4.58 31.79 0.40
CA ASP A 294 5.50 30.67 0.65
C ASP A 294 6.86 31.14 1.17
N GLN A 295 7.40 32.25 0.61
CA GLN A 295 8.65 32.84 1.12
C GLN A 295 8.50 33.31 2.57
N ILE A 296 7.35 33.91 2.91
CA ILE A 296 7.05 34.37 4.28
C ILE A 296 6.93 33.18 5.23
N LEU A 297 6.16 32.15 4.88
CA LEU A 297 6.00 30.96 5.71
C LEU A 297 7.32 30.19 5.88
N ALA A 298 8.15 30.13 4.84
CA ALA A 298 9.49 29.54 4.91
C ALA A 298 10.41 30.31 5.87
N ALA A 299 10.43 31.65 5.78
CA ALA A 299 11.21 32.49 6.69
C ALA A 299 10.71 32.40 8.14
N ALA A 300 9.39 32.39 8.33
CA ALA A 300 8.75 32.20 9.63
C ALA A 300 9.11 30.85 10.26
N LYS A 301 9.07 29.76 9.47
CA LYS A 301 9.48 28.42 9.90
C LYS A 301 10.97 28.35 10.25
N ALA A 302 11.82 29.02 9.49
CA ALA A 302 13.26 29.05 9.74
C ALA A 302 13.60 29.73 11.08
N LYS A 303 12.85 30.76 11.47
CA LYS A 303 13.01 31.45 12.77
C LYS A 303 12.25 30.79 13.92
N ASN A 304 11.14 30.13 13.63
CA ASN A 304 10.27 29.48 14.61
C ASN A 304 10.13 28.00 14.26
N SER A 305 11.13 27.19 14.61
CA SER A 305 11.23 25.79 14.16
C SER A 305 10.02 24.90 14.51
N ASN A 306 9.26 25.26 15.55
CA ASN A 306 8.06 24.54 16.00
C ASN A 306 6.78 24.94 15.23
N LEU A 307 6.83 25.95 14.36
CA LEU A 307 5.70 26.36 13.53
C LEU A 307 5.38 25.27 12.51
N ASP A 308 4.17 24.73 12.50
CA ASP A 308 3.69 23.82 11.47
C ASP A 308 3.02 24.63 10.36
N THR A 309 3.74 24.82 9.26
CA THR A 309 3.26 25.58 8.09
C THR A 309 2.11 24.90 7.35
N SER A 310 1.82 23.63 7.63
CA SER A 310 0.62 22.98 7.10
C SER A 310 -0.67 23.53 7.74
N GLN A 311 -0.58 24.03 8.98
CA GLN A 311 -1.73 24.46 9.81
C GLN A 311 -1.95 25.98 9.83
N VAL A 312 -1.09 26.76 9.15
CA VAL A 312 -1.17 28.21 9.08
C VAL A 312 -1.09 28.70 7.63
N GLU A 313 -1.53 29.93 7.42
CA GLU A 313 -1.46 30.64 6.14
C GLU A 313 -1.14 32.12 6.36
N VAL A 314 -0.70 32.80 5.31
CA VAL A 314 -0.60 34.27 5.31
C VAL A 314 -2.00 34.84 5.08
N ASP A 315 -2.43 35.74 5.95
CA ASP A 315 -3.72 36.41 5.86
C ASP A 315 -3.65 37.61 4.91
N GLY A 316 -4.47 37.58 3.86
CA GLY A 316 -4.53 38.65 2.87
C GLY A 316 -3.24 38.78 2.05
N SER A 317 -2.98 40.00 1.58
CA SER A 317 -1.78 40.33 0.82
C SER A 317 -0.70 40.89 1.74
N PRO A 318 0.52 40.32 1.73
CA PRO A 318 1.63 40.87 2.51
C PRO A 318 2.07 42.24 2.00
N SER A 319 2.66 43.04 2.88
CA SER A 319 3.28 44.32 2.52
C SER A 319 4.78 44.15 2.22
N LEU A 320 5.49 45.25 1.95
CA LEU A 320 6.94 45.21 1.76
C LEU A 320 7.73 44.94 3.05
N THR A 321 7.12 45.12 4.23
CA THR A 321 7.83 45.05 5.52
C THR A 321 7.18 44.16 6.57
N GLU A 322 5.93 43.76 6.36
CA GLU A 322 5.16 42.96 7.32
C GLU A 322 4.10 42.08 6.64
N ALA A 323 3.77 40.98 7.32
CA ALA A 323 2.69 40.07 6.96
C ALA A 323 1.99 39.55 8.22
N VAL A 324 0.74 39.11 8.08
CA VAL A 324 -0.01 38.45 9.14
C VAL A 324 -0.04 36.96 8.85
N ILE A 325 0.44 36.13 9.78
CA ILE A 325 0.29 34.68 9.73
C ILE A 325 -0.91 34.32 10.60
N LYS A 326 -1.90 33.62 10.04
CA LYS A 326 -3.08 33.15 10.77
C LYS A 326 -3.21 31.64 10.73
N VAL A 327 -3.93 31.10 11.70
CA VAL A 327 -4.32 29.69 11.76
C VAL A 327 -5.34 29.39 10.65
N LYS A 328 -5.13 28.31 9.90
CA LYS A 328 -6.10 27.83 8.91
C LYS A 328 -7.36 27.33 9.61
N SER A 329 -8.52 27.53 8.98
CA SER A 329 -9.76 26.92 9.47
C SER A 329 -9.64 25.39 9.49
N GLY A 330 -10.14 24.77 10.55
CA GLY A 330 -10.01 23.32 10.77
C GLY A 330 -8.63 22.86 11.24
N SER A 331 -7.75 23.78 11.67
CA SER A 331 -6.46 23.41 12.26
C SER A 331 -6.62 22.45 13.44
N THR A 332 -5.84 21.38 13.41
CA THR A 332 -5.81 20.37 14.48
C THR A 332 -4.78 20.69 15.55
N SER A 333 -3.88 21.64 15.31
CA SER A 333 -2.74 21.93 16.19
C SER A 333 -2.83 23.27 16.89
N TYR A 334 -3.50 24.24 16.26
CA TYR A 334 -3.54 25.62 16.74
C TYR A 334 -4.96 26.11 17.01
N VAL A 335 -5.11 26.94 18.05
CA VAL A 335 -6.39 27.55 18.43
C VAL A 335 -6.95 28.34 17.25
N GLU A 336 -8.22 28.09 16.91
CA GLU A 336 -8.87 28.75 15.77
C GLU A 336 -8.95 30.27 15.99
N GLY A 337 -8.76 31.03 14.90
CA GLY A 337 -8.72 32.50 14.95
C GLY A 337 -7.40 33.10 15.45
N GLY A 338 -6.42 32.28 15.84
CA GLY A 338 -5.09 32.77 16.19
C GLY A 338 -4.39 33.46 15.01
N SER A 339 -3.77 34.61 15.26
CA SER A 339 -2.96 35.33 14.27
C SER A 339 -1.77 36.02 14.92
N VAL A 340 -0.72 36.23 14.13
CA VAL A 340 0.53 36.87 14.54
C VAL A 340 1.04 37.73 13.39
N THR A 341 1.37 39.00 13.66
CA THR A 341 2.07 39.88 12.72
C THR A 341 3.57 39.65 12.81
N VAL A 342 4.22 39.47 11.66
CA VAL A 342 5.66 39.30 11.52
C VAL A 342 6.23 40.40 10.63
N THR A 343 7.48 40.78 10.87
CA THR A 343 8.20 41.82 10.13
C THR A 343 9.42 41.25 9.41
N TYR A 344 9.85 41.90 8.33
CA TYR A 344 11.02 41.50 7.54
C TYR A 344 11.59 42.67 6.75
N THR A 345 12.82 42.49 6.26
CA THR A 345 13.45 43.34 5.25
C THR A 345 13.53 42.60 3.91
N LEU A 346 13.64 43.32 2.81
CA LEU A 346 13.77 42.72 1.48
C LEU A 346 15.22 42.76 1.01
N GLY A 347 15.73 41.60 0.63
CA GLY A 347 16.99 41.46 -0.09
C GLY A 347 16.71 41.26 -1.57
N GLN A 348 17.48 41.90 -2.44
CA GLN A 348 17.38 41.62 -3.87
C GLN A 348 18.19 40.38 -4.22
N LYS A 349 17.58 39.48 -5.01
CA LYS A 349 18.29 38.33 -5.56
C LYS A 349 19.34 38.83 -6.57
N THR A 350 20.60 38.60 -6.26
CA THR A 350 21.71 38.87 -7.18
C THR A 350 21.91 37.71 -8.15
N VAL A 351 22.24 38.00 -9.40
CA VAL A 351 22.62 37.00 -10.42
C VAL A 351 24.11 37.07 -10.75
N ALA A 352 24.70 35.98 -11.22
CA ALA A 352 26.09 36.02 -11.68
C ALA A 352 26.18 36.81 -13.01
N LEU A 353 27.20 37.67 -13.16
CA LEU A 353 27.29 38.55 -14.34
C LEU A 353 27.34 37.78 -15.68
N ASN A 354 27.97 36.61 -15.70
CA ASN A 354 28.02 35.73 -16.88
C ASN A 354 26.66 35.11 -17.26
N GLU A 355 25.67 35.10 -16.36
CA GLU A 355 24.30 34.72 -16.72
C GLU A 355 23.59 35.85 -17.47
N SER A 356 23.98 37.10 -17.24
CA SER A 356 23.51 38.26 -18.01
C SER A 356 24.35 38.58 -19.23
N ILE A 357 25.62 38.17 -19.30
CA ILE A 357 26.49 38.30 -20.48
C ILE A 357 26.82 36.91 -21.01
N LYS A 358 25.90 36.34 -21.80
CA LYS A 358 26.05 35.02 -22.42
C LYS A 358 26.76 35.10 -23.77
N GLU A 359 26.51 36.15 -24.53
CA GLU A 359 27.22 36.44 -25.77
C GLU A 359 28.42 37.33 -25.45
N THR A 360 29.60 36.72 -25.42
CA THR A 360 30.85 37.42 -25.15
C THR A 360 31.45 38.03 -26.41
N ASN A 361 31.01 37.62 -27.61
CA ASN A 361 31.40 38.28 -28.85
C ASN A 361 30.40 39.38 -29.20
N LEU A 362 30.81 40.63 -28.97
CA LEU A 362 29.95 41.79 -29.20
C LEU A 362 29.77 42.10 -30.69
N GLY A 363 30.54 41.43 -31.56
CA GLY A 363 30.57 41.67 -32.99
C GLY A 363 31.33 42.95 -33.32
N GLU A 364 30.79 43.72 -34.24
CA GLU A 364 31.41 44.94 -34.75
C GLU A 364 31.01 46.16 -33.90
N ILE A 365 32.00 46.87 -33.39
CA ILE A 365 31.83 48.16 -32.70
C ILE A 365 32.29 49.26 -33.63
N VAL A 366 31.39 50.21 -33.91
CA VAL A 366 31.66 51.36 -34.77
C VAL A 366 32.42 52.42 -33.97
N VAL A 367 33.61 52.78 -34.43
CA VAL A 367 34.52 53.78 -33.84
C VAL A 367 34.98 54.80 -34.90
N ASP A 368 35.47 55.95 -34.46
CA ASP A 368 35.97 56.99 -35.37
C ASP A 368 37.35 56.65 -35.96
N ASP A 369 38.16 55.85 -35.25
CA ASP A 369 39.49 55.41 -35.65
C ASP A 369 39.73 53.98 -35.15
N THR A 370 39.93 53.02 -36.07
CA THR A 370 40.15 51.60 -35.74
C THR A 370 41.51 51.31 -35.10
N THR A 371 42.40 52.31 -35.00
CA THR A 371 43.67 52.21 -34.28
C THR A 371 43.55 52.60 -32.80
N ILE A 372 42.37 53.06 -32.37
CA ILE A 372 42.06 53.46 -30.99
C ILE A 372 40.99 52.50 -30.42
N ALA A 373 41.18 52.07 -29.17
CA ALA A 373 40.22 51.19 -28.51
C ALA A 373 38.86 51.89 -28.32
N PRO A 374 37.73 51.16 -28.38
CA PRO A 374 36.42 51.72 -28.11
C PRO A 374 36.33 52.34 -26.71
N THR A 375 35.47 53.35 -26.57
CA THR A 375 35.14 53.92 -25.27
C THR A 375 34.33 52.92 -24.42
N ASN A 376 34.36 53.11 -23.10
CA ASN A 376 33.60 52.28 -22.17
C ASN A 376 32.09 52.28 -22.51
N ASP A 377 31.53 53.42 -22.91
CA ASP A 377 30.13 53.53 -23.30
C ASP A 377 29.82 52.74 -24.57
N GLN A 378 30.71 52.76 -25.57
CA GLN A 378 30.56 51.95 -26.79
C GLN A 378 30.57 50.44 -26.48
N ILE A 379 31.45 50.01 -25.57
CA ILE A 379 31.53 48.60 -25.13
C ILE A 379 30.27 48.19 -24.37
N LEU A 380 29.81 49.00 -23.41
CA LEU A 380 28.60 48.70 -22.63
C LEU A 380 27.35 48.73 -23.52
N ALA A 381 27.26 49.63 -24.49
CA ALA A 381 26.17 49.68 -25.45
C ALA A 381 26.14 48.42 -26.34
N ALA A 382 27.29 48.01 -26.87
CA ALA A 382 27.40 46.78 -27.67
C ALA A 382 27.08 45.52 -26.85
N ALA A 383 27.56 45.46 -25.60
CA ALA A 383 27.25 44.39 -24.66
C ALA A 383 25.75 44.30 -24.37
N LYS A 384 25.08 45.42 -24.10
CA LYS A 384 23.63 45.50 -23.90
C LYS A 384 22.84 45.10 -25.14
N ALA A 385 23.30 45.47 -26.34
CA ALA A 385 22.65 45.12 -27.59
C ALA A 385 22.67 43.61 -27.86
N LYS A 386 23.75 42.91 -27.50
CA LYS A 386 23.85 41.44 -27.61
C LYS A 386 23.23 40.71 -26.43
N ASN A 387 23.18 41.34 -25.27
CA ASN A 387 22.71 40.76 -24.03
C ASN A 387 21.61 41.65 -23.42
N SER A 388 20.39 41.50 -23.92
CA SER A 388 19.26 42.39 -23.56
C SER A 388 18.98 42.50 -22.07
N ASN A 389 19.35 41.48 -21.28
CA ASN A 389 19.12 41.42 -19.83
C ASN A 389 20.26 42.04 -19.00
N LEU A 390 21.34 42.50 -19.63
CA LEU A 390 22.43 43.20 -18.94
C LEU A 390 21.95 44.55 -18.40
N ASP A 391 22.05 44.81 -17.11
CA ASP A 391 21.81 46.14 -16.55
C ASP A 391 23.11 46.94 -16.54
N THR A 392 23.27 47.83 -17.53
CA THR A 392 24.48 48.66 -17.67
C THR A 392 24.63 49.71 -16.58
N SER A 393 23.58 49.98 -15.77
CA SER A 393 23.72 50.85 -14.60
C SER A 393 24.56 50.20 -13.50
N GLN A 394 24.62 48.87 -13.45
CA GLN A 394 25.20 48.05 -12.40
C GLN A 394 26.59 47.47 -12.74
N VAL A 395 27.07 47.69 -13.95
CA VAL A 395 28.38 47.21 -14.43
C VAL A 395 29.21 48.34 -15.00
N GLU A 396 30.51 48.13 -15.08
CA GLU A 396 31.48 49.04 -15.68
C GLU A 396 32.55 48.27 -16.45
N VAL A 397 33.27 48.96 -17.33
CA VAL A 397 34.44 48.37 -17.99
C VAL A 397 35.63 48.49 -17.05
N ASP A 398 36.30 47.37 -16.80
CA ASP A 398 37.47 47.30 -15.93
C ASP A 398 38.75 47.67 -16.68
N GLY A 399 39.50 48.62 -16.14
CA GLY A 399 40.75 49.08 -16.73
C GLY A 399 40.58 49.79 -18.07
N THR A 400 41.61 49.69 -18.92
CA THR A 400 41.63 50.28 -20.27
C THR A 400 41.33 49.20 -21.30
N PRO A 401 40.31 49.37 -22.16
CA PRO A 401 40.00 48.43 -23.24
C PRO A 401 41.15 48.26 -24.23
N SER A 402 41.27 47.08 -24.82
CA SER A 402 42.18 46.83 -25.95
C SER A 402 41.45 47.02 -27.29
N LEU A 403 42.17 46.83 -28.41
CA LEU A 403 41.57 46.89 -29.74
C LEU A 403 40.63 45.71 -30.06
N ILE A 404 40.70 44.60 -29.31
CA ILE A 404 39.98 43.36 -29.63
C ILE A 404 39.16 42.79 -28.48
N GLU A 405 39.43 43.22 -27.24
CA GLU A 405 38.74 42.73 -26.05
C GLU A 405 38.70 43.78 -24.92
N ALA A 406 37.71 43.63 -24.05
CA ALA A 406 37.55 44.38 -22.82
C ALA A 406 37.00 43.47 -21.70
N THR A 407 37.18 43.88 -20.45
CA THR A 407 36.56 43.19 -19.30
C THR A 407 35.42 44.05 -18.77
N ILE A 408 34.22 43.49 -18.67
CA ILE A 408 33.08 44.10 -17.99
C ILE A 408 33.02 43.52 -16.58
N LYS A 409 33.00 44.35 -15.55
CA LYS A 409 32.88 43.94 -14.15
C LYS A 409 31.66 44.54 -13.47
N VAL A 410 31.24 43.91 -12.40
CA VAL A 410 30.19 44.41 -11.50
C VAL A 410 30.70 45.63 -10.74
N LYS A 411 29.91 46.71 -10.68
CA LYS A 411 30.23 47.89 -9.86
C LYS A 411 30.16 47.55 -8.37
N SER A 412 30.99 48.21 -7.56
CA SER A 412 30.88 48.10 -6.10
C SER A 412 29.50 48.60 -5.66
N GLY A 413 28.86 47.84 -4.75
CA GLY A 413 27.50 48.11 -4.28
C GLY A 413 26.39 47.77 -5.28
N SER A 414 26.67 46.92 -6.28
CA SER A 414 25.60 46.43 -7.16
C SER A 414 24.56 45.63 -6.40
N VAL A 415 23.28 45.88 -6.71
CA VAL A 415 22.13 45.14 -6.15
C VAL A 415 21.62 44.04 -7.07
N SER A 416 22.00 44.08 -8.35
CA SER A 416 21.56 43.13 -9.37
C SER A 416 22.54 41.98 -9.59
N TYR A 417 23.83 42.19 -9.31
CA TYR A 417 24.88 41.23 -9.63
C TYR A 417 25.72 40.85 -8.42
N ILE A 418 26.22 39.61 -8.40
CA ILE A 418 27.14 39.12 -7.37
C ILE A 418 28.42 39.96 -7.41
N GLU A 419 28.79 40.55 -6.27
CA GLU A 419 29.98 41.39 -6.14
C GLU A 419 31.25 40.63 -6.56
N GLY A 420 32.13 41.32 -7.31
CA GLY A 420 33.36 40.73 -7.84
C GLY A 420 33.19 39.94 -9.15
N GLY A 421 31.99 39.83 -9.69
CA GLY A 421 31.76 39.23 -11.01
C GLY A 421 32.43 40.02 -12.14
N SER A 422 33.03 39.31 -13.10
CA SER A 422 33.62 39.90 -14.31
C SER A 422 33.47 38.97 -15.51
N VAL A 423 33.33 39.54 -16.70
CA VAL A 423 33.23 38.81 -17.97
C VAL A 423 34.10 39.50 -19.01
N VAL A 424 34.95 38.72 -19.68
CA VAL A 424 35.73 39.19 -20.83
C VAL A 424 34.86 39.12 -22.08
N VAL A 425 34.85 40.21 -22.84
CA VAL A 425 34.11 40.34 -24.10
C VAL A 425 35.07 40.66 -25.23
N THR A 426 34.81 40.12 -26.42
CA THR A 426 35.61 40.33 -27.62
C THR A 426 34.81 41.08 -28.68
N TYR A 427 35.49 41.83 -29.54
CA TYR A 427 34.85 42.58 -30.64
C TYR A 427 35.82 42.83 -31.79
N THR A 428 35.27 43.24 -32.92
CA THR A 428 36.01 43.79 -34.06
C THR A 428 35.67 45.27 -34.24
N LEU A 429 36.60 46.06 -34.78
CA LEU A 429 36.42 47.49 -34.99
C LEU A 429 36.11 47.80 -36.44
N ASN A 430 35.20 48.74 -36.66
CA ASN A 430 34.95 49.32 -37.97
C ASN A 430 34.68 50.82 -37.86
N THR A 431 34.97 51.55 -38.93
CA THR A 431 34.59 52.96 -39.07
C THR A 431 33.23 53.05 -39.74
N ALA A 432 32.42 54.02 -39.32
CA ALA A 432 31.19 54.33 -40.04
C ALA A 432 31.55 54.66 -41.50
N THR A 433 31.15 53.81 -42.46
CA THR A 433 31.21 54.15 -43.88
C THR A 433 30.21 55.27 -44.13
N THR A 434 30.73 56.49 -44.31
CA THR A 434 29.97 57.66 -44.76
C THR A 434 29.34 57.47 -46.12
#